data_AF-X1BJG5-F1
#
_entry.id   AF-X1BJG5-F1
#
_cell.length_a   1.000
_cell.length_b   1.000
_cell.length_c   1.000
_cell.angle_alpha   90.00
_cell.angle_beta   90.00
_cell.angle_gamma   90.00
#
_symmetry.space_group_name_H-M   'P 1'
#
loop_
_entity.id
_entity.type
_entity.pdbx_description
1 polymer ?
#
loop_
_entity_poly.entity_id
_entity_poly.type
_entity_poly.pdbx_seq_one_letter_code
_entity_poly.pdbx_strand_id
1 'polypeptide(L)'
;TVKLLRKPFLGVLYNNATDSLTELLGNPHPGGCYVVEVVKDSTLDKAGVKRGDMIYEINGHKVDIYGEMSTPWSEDKISLINYVGRLSIGQEMTLIVYRKGERKEVTVAFSQSSLPAIRKIFPGYEEIDYEIFGGMVVMPLSFNHIARLGNNSPGLARFAEMKNQSESVLVITHIFPNSQLARSRTVGVGA
;
A
#
# COMPACT_ATOMS: atom_id res chain seq x y z
N THR A 1 20.49 0.57 18.09
CA THR A 1 19.07 0.49 17.68
C THR A 1 19.00 -0.32 16.40
N VAL A 2 18.29 -1.44 16.38
CA VAL A 2 18.18 -2.26 15.16
C VAL A 2 17.36 -1.50 14.13
N LYS A 3 17.96 -1.17 12.98
CA LYS A 3 17.28 -0.44 11.91
C LYS A 3 16.33 -1.40 11.19
N LEU A 4 15.03 -1.17 11.29
CA LEU A 4 14.03 -1.90 10.52
C LEU A 4 14.22 -1.65 9.02
N LEU A 5 14.67 -2.67 8.30
CA LEU A 5 14.73 -2.65 6.83
C LEU A 5 13.35 -3.01 6.27
N ARG A 6 12.85 -2.17 5.37
CA ARG A 6 11.56 -2.38 4.70
C ARG A 6 11.79 -2.59 3.22
N LYS A 7 10.98 -3.46 2.62
CA LYS A 7 11.03 -3.68 1.17
C LYS A 7 10.60 -2.38 0.46
N PRO A 8 11.35 -1.93 -0.56
CA PRO A 8 10.92 -0.88 -1.46
C PRO A 8 9.51 -1.16 -2.03
N PHE A 9 8.70 -0.12 -2.17
CA PHE A 9 7.33 -0.22 -2.66
C PHE A 9 7.01 1.00 -3.53
N LEU A 10 6.45 0.74 -4.72
CA LEU A 10 6.08 1.81 -5.67
C LEU A 10 4.77 2.52 -5.34
N GLY A 11 3.92 1.91 -4.51
CA GLY A 11 2.62 2.47 -4.20
C GLY A 11 1.47 1.98 -5.06
N VAL A 12 1.56 0.80 -5.66
CA VAL A 12 0.48 0.25 -6.49
C VAL A 12 0.13 -1.17 -6.10
N LEU A 13 -1.17 -1.46 -6.18
CA LEU A 13 -1.68 -2.81 -6.24
C LEU A 13 -2.03 -3.11 -7.69
N TYR A 14 -1.50 -4.22 -8.19
CA TYR A 14 -1.72 -4.65 -9.55
C TYR A 14 -2.23 -6.08 -9.59
N ASN A 15 -2.94 -6.41 -10.66
CA ASN A 15 -3.36 -7.76 -10.98
C ASN A 15 -2.84 -8.15 -12.36
N ASN A 16 -2.83 -9.46 -12.60
CA ASN A 16 -2.58 -9.98 -13.93
C ASN A 16 -3.70 -9.50 -14.87
N ALA A 17 -3.31 -9.00 -16.04
CA ALA A 17 -4.23 -8.64 -17.09
C ALA A 17 -4.57 -9.86 -17.97
N THR A 18 -5.60 -9.70 -18.79
CA THR A 18 -5.98 -10.65 -19.83
C THR A 18 -6.07 -9.90 -21.16
N ASP A 19 -5.95 -10.61 -22.28
CA ASP A 19 -6.09 -10.00 -23.61
C ASP A 19 -7.44 -9.30 -23.77
N SER A 20 -8.52 -9.91 -23.28
CA SER A 20 -9.86 -9.31 -23.32
C SER A 20 -9.95 -8.01 -22.50
N LEU A 21 -9.22 -7.91 -21.38
CA LEU A 21 -9.16 -6.67 -20.60
C LEU A 21 -8.37 -5.59 -21.35
N THR A 22 -7.25 -5.96 -21.97
CA THR A 22 -6.43 -5.07 -22.80
C THR A 22 -7.25 -4.49 -23.95
N GLU A 23 -7.98 -5.35 -24.66
CA GLU A 23 -8.88 -4.98 -25.76
C GLU A 23 -10.03 -4.09 -25.29
N LEU A 24 -10.69 -4.44 -24.17
CA LEU A 24 -11.76 -3.65 -23.57
C LEU A 24 -11.30 -2.22 -23.21
N LEU A 25 -10.06 -2.08 -22.73
CA LEU A 25 -9.46 -0.79 -22.41
C LEU A 25 -8.97 -0.03 -23.67
N GLY A 26 -9.00 -0.65 -24.85
CA GLY A 26 -8.45 -0.08 -26.09
C GLY A 26 -6.93 0.07 -26.07
N ASN A 27 -6.25 -0.69 -25.21
CA ASN A 27 -4.80 -0.65 -25.07
C ASN A 27 -4.12 -1.61 -26.08
N PRO A 28 -2.85 -1.37 -26.47
CA PRO A 28 -2.17 -2.20 -27.48
C PRO A 28 -1.78 -3.59 -26.94
N HIS A 29 -1.95 -4.64 -27.75
CA HIS A 29 -1.44 -5.98 -27.41
C HIS A 29 0.10 -6.02 -27.41
N PRO A 30 0.72 -6.89 -26.58
CA PRO A 30 0.12 -7.94 -25.76
C PRO A 30 -0.45 -7.47 -24.41
N GLY A 31 -0.50 -6.16 -24.14
CA GLY A 31 -0.88 -5.68 -22.82
C GLY A 31 0.33 -5.55 -21.88
N GLY A 32 0.05 -4.93 -20.74
CA GLY A 32 0.97 -4.85 -19.61
C GLY A 32 0.23 -5.15 -18.31
N CYS A 33 0.83 -4.78 -17.19
CA CYS A 33 0.27 -5.08 -15.88
C CYS A 33 -0.86 -4.11 -15.50
N TYR A 34 -2.01 -4.62 -15.02
CA TYR A 34 -3.19 -3.80 -14.74
C TYR A 34 -3.17 -3.20 -13.33
N VAL A 35 -3.31 -1.88 -13.22
CA VAL A 35 -3.32 -1.13 -11.95
C VAL A 35 -4.73 -1.13 -11.35
N VAL A 36 -4.87 -1.81 -10.22
CA VAL A 36 -6.13 -1.94 -9.48
C VAL A 36 -6.32 -0.77 -8.52
N GLU A 37 -5.23 -0.35 -7.87
CA GLU A 37 -5.24 0.68 -6.85
C GLU A 37 -3.88 1.39 -6.80
N VAL A 38 -3.92 2.68 -6.49
CA VAL A 38 -2.74 3.50 -6.30
C VAL A 38 -2.82 4.07 -4.88
N VAL A 39 -1.77 3.87 -4.10
CA VAL A 39 -1.63 4.37 -2.74
C VAL A 39 -1.33 5.85 -2.79
N LYS A 40 -2.10 6.66 -2.07
CA LYS A 40 -1.92 8.11 -2.00
C LYS A 40 -0.52 8.48 -1.52
N ASP A 41 0.03 9.58 -2.04
CA ASP A 41 1.36 10.12 -1.71
C ASP A 41 2.53 9.19 -2.03
N SER A 42 2.25 8.11 -2.77
CA SER A 42 3.27 7.18 -3.23
C SER A 42 4.03 7.68 -4.45
N THR A 43 5.09 6.96 -4.83
CA THR A 43 5.88 7.30 -6.01
C THR A 43 5.02 7.30 -7.27
N LEU A 44 4.17 6.28 -7.47
CA LEU A 44 3.31 6.22 -8.66
C LEU A 44 2.09 7.14 -8.60
N ASP A 45 1.60 7.49 -7.41
CA ASP A 45 0.60 8.54 -7.26
C ASP A 45 1.17 9.91 -7.68
N LYS A 46 2.38 10.24 -7.21
CA LYS A 46 3.11 11.45 -7.61
C LYS A 46 3.46 11.47 -9.10
N ALA A 47 3.65 10.30 -9.70
CA ALA A 47 3.82 10.12 -11.13
C ALA A 47 2.50 10.34 -11.91
N GLY A 48 1.34 10.40 -11.23
CA GLY A 48 0.04 10.58 -11.87
C GLY A 48 -0.54 9.31 -12.46
N VAL A 49 -0.02 8.14 -12.08
CA VAL A 49 -0.62 6.83 -12.36
C VAL A 49 -1.96 6.75 -11.63
N LYS A 50 -2.97 6.18 -12.28
CA LYS A 50 -4.31 6.05 -11.74
C LYS A 50 -4.79 4.61 -11.84
N ARG A 51 -5.80 4.29 -11.02
CA ARG A 51 -6.58 3.06 -11.18
C ARG A 51 -7.10 2.95 -12.62
N GLY A 52 -6.96 1.77 -13.20
CA GLY A 52 -7.35 1.50 -14.59
C GLY A 52 -6.22 1.70 -15.60
N ASP A 53 -5.07 2.21 -15.18
CA ASP A 53 -3.89 2.25 -16.03
C ASP A 53 -3.30 0.86 -16.22
N MET A 54 -2.59 0.68 -17.32
CA MET A 54 -1.82 -0.52 -17.60
C MET A 54 -0.35 -0.15 -17.78
N ILE A 55 0.55 -0.75 -17.02
CA ILE A 55 1.98 -0.46 -17.04
C ILE A 55 2.65 -1.39 -18.06
N TYR A 56 3.24 -0.81 -19.10
CA TYR A 56 3.90 -1.54 -20.19
C TYR A 56 5.41 -1.55 -20.07
N GLU A 57 5.98 -0.53 -19.43
CA GLU A 57 7.43 -0.39 -19.35
C GLU A 57 7.82 0.33 -18.07
N ILE A 58 8.94 -0.11 -17.49
CA ILE A 58 9.62 0.59 -16.40
C ILE A 58 11.11 0.63 -16.76
N ASN A 59 11.71 1.82 -16.82
CA ASN A 59 13.13 2.05 -17.10
C ASN A 59 13.63 1.37 -18.38
N GLY A 60 12.85 1.39 -19.47
CA GLY A 60 13.23 0.71 -20.71
C GLY A 60 12.93 -0.79 -20.75
N HIS A 61 12.45 -1.38 -19.64
CA HIS A 61 12.16 -2.80 -19.55
C HIS A 61 10.66 -3.07 -19.67
N LYS A 62 10.29 -3.88 -20.67
CA LYS A 62 8.89 -4.26 -20.92
C LYS A 62 8.34 -5.08 -19.77
N VAL A 63 7.12 -4.72 -19.37
CA VAL A 63 6.29 -5.42 -18.38
C VAL A 63 5.18 -6.14 -19.14
N ASP A 64 5.02 -7.43 -18.90
CA ASP A 64 3.94 -8.21 -19.49
C ASP A 64 2.65 -8.18 -18.64
N ILE A 65 1.62 -8.87 -19.13
CA ILE A 65 0.33 -8.98 -18.46
C ILE A 65 0.39 -9.65 -17.09
N TYR A 66 1.45 -10.38 -16.77
CA TYR A 66 1.64 -11.03 -15.47
C TYR A 66 2.43 -10.15 -14.49
N GLY A 67 2.82 -8.94 -14.91
CA GLY A 67 3.68 -8.07 -14.11
C GLY A 67 5.12 -8.59 -14.05
N GLU A 68 5.53 -9.37 -15.04
CA GLU A 68 6.89 -9.85 -15.19
C GLU A 68 7.65 -9.00 -16.21
N MET A 69 8.95 -8.87 -15.99
CA MET A 69 9.83 -7.99 -16.72
C MET A 69 11.03 -8.75 -17.26
N SER A 70 11.44 -8.44 -18.49
CA SER A 70 12.70 -8.91 -19.06
C SER A 70 13.79 -7.88 -18.80
N THR A 71 14.82 -8.27 -18.06
CA THR A 71 15.93 -7.39 -17.68
C THR A 71 17.26 -7.98 -18.11
N PRO A 72 18.25 -7.17 -18.54
CA PRO A 72 19.53 -7.67 -19.08
C PRO A 72 20.35 -8.54 -18.12
N TRP A 73 20.15 -8.41 -16.81
CA TRP A 73 20.93 -9.11 -15.79
C TRP A 73 20.29 -10.43 -15.32
N SER A 74 19.21 -10.88 -15.94
CA SER A 74 18.51 -12.11 -15.58
C SER A 74 18.10 -12.83 -16.85
N GLU A 75 18.43 -14.12 -16.95
CA GLU A 75 17.96 -14.98 -18.05
C GLU A 75 16.46 -15.22 -17.91
N ASP A 76 15.99 -15.37 -16.67
CA ASP A 76 14.58 -15.50 -16.34
C ASP A 76 13.89 -14.15 -16.22
N LYS A 77 12.58 -14.14 -16.51
CA LYS A 77 11.73 -12.99 -16.20
C LYS A 77 11.67 -12.74 -14.69
N ILE A 78 11.63 -11.49 -14.31
CA ILE A 78 11.54 -11.08 -12.91
C ILE A 78 10.24 -10.33 -12.64
N SER A 79 9.62 -10.55 -11.49
CA SER A 79 8.44 -9.79 -11.10
C SER A 79 8.77 -8.32 -10.86
N LEU A 80 7.80 -7.45 -11.13
CA LEU A 80 7.88 -6.01 -10.85
C LEU A 80 8.24 -5.73 -9.39
N ILE A 81 7.73 -6.52 -8.44
CA ILE A 81 8.06 -6.40 -7.01
C ILE A 81 9.56 -6.64 -6.76
N ASN A 82 10.16 -7.64 -7.41
CA ASN A 82 11.58 -7.93 -7.27
C ASN A 82 12.46 -6.87 -7.94
N TYR A 83 12.02 -6.34 -9.09
CA TYR A 83 12.68 -5.21 -9.75
C TYR A 83 12.75 -3.99 -8.83
N VAL A 84 11.62 -3.62 -8.22
CA VAL A 84 11.51 -2.48 -7.30
C VAL A 84 12.41 -2.63 -6.08
N GLY A 85 12.60 -3.87 -5.61
CA GLY A 85 13.52 -4.18 -4.51
C GLY A 85 14.98 -3.80 -4.78
N ARG A 86 15.37 -3.54 -6.04
CA ARG A 86 16.72 -3.14 -6.43
C ARG A 86 16.88 -1.64 -6.69
N LEU A 87 15.78 -0.87 -6.67
CA LEU A 87 15.83 0.56 -6.91
C LEU A 87 16.41 1.32 -5.72
N SER A 88 17.22 2.34 -6.01
CA SER A 88 17.79 3.23 -5.00
C SER A 88 16.88 4.43 -4.75
N ILE A 89 16.74 4.86 -3.49
CA ILE A 89 15.98 6.06 -3.15
C ILE A 89 16.60 7.27 -3.87
N GLY A 90 15.76 8.05 -4.55
CA GLY A 90 16.14 9.19 -5.37
C GLY A 90 16.46 8.84 -6.83
N GLN A 91 16.52 7.55 -7.19
CA GLN A 91 16.76 7.13 -8.56
C GLN A 91 15.60 7.57 -9.47
N GLU A 92 15.89 8.28 -10.55
CA GLU A 92 14.87 8.57 -11.57
C GLU A 92 14.42 7.29 -12.26
N MET A 93 13.11 7.18 -12.42
CA MET A 93 12.49 6.08 -13.12
C MET A 93 11.52 6.58 -14.20
N THR A 94 11.55 5.95 -15.36
CA THR A 94 10.64 6.22 -16.47
C THR A 94 9.60 5.10 -16.52
N LEU A 95 8.34 5.47 -16.74
CA LEU A 95 7.22 4.55 -16.88
C LEU A 95 6.48 4.84 -18.17
N ILE A 96 6.13 3.78 -18.89
CA ILE A 96 5.15 3.86 -19.97
C ILE A 96 3.87 3.21 -19.47
N VAL A 97 2.82 4.01 -19.40
CA VAL A 97 1.47 3.54 -19.03
C VAL A 97 0.50 3.82 -20.15
N TYR A 98 -0.47 2.93 -20.34
CA TYR A 98 -1.60 3.15 -21.23
C TYR A 98 -2.87 3.36 -20.42
N ARG A 99 -3.59 4.44 -20.76
CA ARG A 99 -4.88 4.79 -20.16
C ARG A 99 -5.89 4.98 -21.27
N LYS A 100 -6.81 4.02 -21.42
CA LYS A 100 -7.86 4.06 -22.46
C LYS A 100 -7.28 4.21 -23.89
N GLY A 101 -6.24 3.44 -24.21
CA GLY A 101 -5.51 3.49 -25.48
C GLY A 101 -4.51 4.63 -25.63
N GLU A 102 -4.49 5.62 -24.73
CA GLU A 102 -3.54 6.73 -24.78
C GLU A 102 -2.21 6.35 -24.10
N ARG A 103 -1.10 6.41 -24.86
CA ARG A 103 0.26 6.21 -24.32
C ARG A 103 0.65 7.43 -23.48
N LYS A 104 1.04 7.19 -22.23
CA LYS A 104 1.59 8.21 -21.33
C LYS A 104 2.97 7.79 -20.87
N GLU A 105 3.90 8.69 -21.03
CA GLU A 105 5.27 8.52 -20.56
C GLU A 105 5.47 9.44 -19.37
N VAL A 106 5.95 8.87 -18.27
CA VAL A 106 6.02 9.55 -16.98
C VAL A 106 7.39 9.29 -16.38
N THR A 107 8.05 10.36 -15.96
CA THR A 107 9.31 10.29 -15.22
C THR A 107 9.06 10.72 -13.80
N VAL A 108 9.52 9.93 -12.84
CA VAL A 108 9.40 10.23 -11.41
C VAL A 108 10.67 9.78 -10.68
N ALA A 109 11.09 10.50 -9.64
CA ALA A 109 12.14 10.02 -8.76
C ALA A 109 11.56 8.97 -7.79
N PHE A 110 12.18 7.80 -7.72
CA PHE A 110 11.80 6.75 -6.79
C PHE A 110 11.98 7.26 -5.36
N SER A 111 10.88 7.52 -4.68
CA SER A 111 10.88 7.92 -3.28
C SER A 111 10.36 6.76 -2.44
N GLN A 112 10.94 6.56 -1.26
CA GLN A 112 10.29 5.72 -0.28
C GLN A 112 9.05 6.49 0.20
N SER A 113 7.87 5.98 -0.12
CA SER A 113 6.61 6.61 0.31
C SER A 113 6.60 6.75 1.82
N SER A 114 5.97 7.82 2.32
CA SER A 114 5.60 7.89 3.73
C SER A 114 4.82 6.63 4.07
N LEU A 115 5.23 5.98 5.14
CA LEU A 115 4.58 4.76 5.59
C LEU A 115 3.09 5.07 5.83
N PRO A 116 2.17 4.18 5.40
CA PRO A 116 0.77 4.36 5.73
C PRO A 116 0.62 4.49 7.24
N ALA A 117 -0.29 5.35 7.67
CA ALA A 117 -0.54 5.58 9.09
C ALA A 117 -1.01 4.28 9.76
N ILE A 118 -1.91 3.55 9.10
CA ILE A 118 -2.33 2.23 9.54
C ILE A 118 -1.41 1.19 8.91
N ARG A 119 -0.55 0.60 9.74
CA ARG A 119 0.40 -0.42 9.32
C ARG A 119 0.64 -1.43 10.42
N LYS A 120 1.43 -2.46 10.11
CA LYS A 120 1.96 -3.35 11.14
C LYS A 120 3.03 -2.60 11.91
N ILE A 121 2.86 -2.54 13.22
CA ILE A 121 3.85 -1.99 14.16
C ILE A 121 4.58 -3.17 14.79
N PHE A 122 5.90 -3.06 14.94
CA PHE A 122 6.72 -4.10 15.57
C PHE A 122 7.10 -3.65 17.00
N PRO A 123 6.40 -4.13 18.05
CA PRO A 123 6.71 -3.77 19.43
C PRO A 123 8.18 -4.06 19.76
N GLY A 124 8.84 -3.12 20.45
CA GLY A 124 10.26 -3.20 20.80
C GLY A 124 11.22 -2.68 19.73
N TYR A 125 10.74 -2.44 18.50
CA TYR A 125 11.51 -1.79 17.43
C TYR A 125 10.96 -0.41 17.04
N GLU A 126 9.66 -0.22 17.19
CA GLU A 126 8.96 1.06 17.01
C GLU A 126 8.43 1.55 18.35
N GLU A 127 8.43 2.88 18.55
CA GLU A 127 7.77 3.51 19.69
C GLU A 127 6.25 3.33 19.58
N ILE A 128 5.62 3.06 20.71
CA ILE A 128 4.17 2.83 20.78
C ILE A 128 3.55 4.06 21.42
N ASP A 129 2.83 4.83 20.61
CA ASP A 129 2.08 5.98 21.07
C ASP A 129 0.73 5.53 21.66
N TYR A 130 0.42 6.03 22.85
CA TYR A 130 -0.84 5.78 23.53
C TYR A 130 -1.12 6.88 24.56
N GLU A 131 -2.41 7.17 24.76
CA GLU A 131 -2.87 8.10 25.78
C GLU A 131 -3.94 7.41 26.64
N ILE A 132 -3.94 7.70 27.94
CA ILE A 132 -4.94 7.17 28.88
C ILE A 132 -5.81 8.31 29.37
N PHE A 133 -7.10 8.28 29.02
CA PHE A 133 -8.06 9.28 29.47
C PHE A 133 -9.34 8.60 29.98
N GLY A 134 -9.84 8.99 31.15
CA GLY A 134 -11.08 8.43 31.71
C GLY A 134 -11.08 6.91 31.95
N GLY A 135 -9.92 6.26 31.87
CA GLY A 135 -9.73 4.82 31.95
C GLY A 135 -9.73 4.06 30.63
N MET A 136 -9.93 4.72 29.48
CA MET A 136 -9.65 4.11 28.17
C MET A 136 -8.19 4.34 27.76
N VAL A 137 -7.63 3.34 27.09
CA VAL A 137 -6.35 3.41 26.40
C VAL A 137 -6.64 3.67 24.93
N VAL A 138 -6.25 4.85 24.45
CA VAL A 138 -6.43 5.28 23.07
C VAL A 138 -5.10 5.18 22.34
N MET A 139 -5.10 4.55 21.17
CA MET A 139 -3.89 4.32 20.38
C MET A 139 -4.16 4.58 18.90
N PRO A 140 -3.15 4.98 18.11
CA PRO A 140 -3.24 4.91 16.66
C PRO A 140 -3.55 3.47 16.20
N LEU A 141 -4.47 3.33 15.26
CA LEU A 141 -4.90 2.06 14.72
C LEU A 141 -3.76 1.43 13.91
N SER A 142 -3.48 0.15 14.19
CA SER A 142 -2.45 -0.63 13.51
C SER A 142 -3.03 -1.99 13.10
N PHE A 143 -2.35 -2.69 12.20
CA PHE A 143 -2.76 -4.07 11.85
C PHE A 143 -2.70 -5.02 13.05
N ASN A 144 -1.87 -4.72 14.05
CA ASN A 144 -1.80 -5.48 15.29
C ASN A 144 -3.14 -5.42 16.05
N HIS A 145 -3.79 -4.26 16.05
CA HIS A 145 -5.10 -4.06 16.66
C HIS A 145 -6.20 -4.74 15.84
N ILE A 146 -6.20 -4.57 14.52
CA ILE A 146 -7.21 -5.19 13.63
C ILE A 146 -7.19 -6.72 13.78
N ALA A 147 -6.01 -7.33 13.83
CA ALA A 147 -5.87 -8.78 14.01
C ALA A 147 -6.40 -9.29 15.35
N ARG A 148 -6.39 -8.46 16.40
CA ARG A 148 -6.81 -8.84 17.76
C ARG A 148 -8.26 -8.46 18.07
N LEU A 149 -8.70 -7.30 17.58
CA LEU A 149 -10.00 -6.72 17.89
C LEU A 149 -11.04 -6.97 16.78
N GLY A 150 -10.62 -7.37 15.59
CA GLY A 150 -11.52 -7.53 14.43
C GLY A 150 -12.70 -8.47 14.67
N ASN A 151 -12.55 -9.50 15.51
CA ASN A 151 -13.65 -10.39 15.89
C ASN A 151 -14.71 -9.70 16.76
N ASN A 152 -14.31 -8.78 17.62
CA ASN A 152 -15.20 -8.06 18.53
C ASN A 152 -15.72 -6.76 17.91
N SER A 153 -14.98 -6.19 16.96
CA SER A 153 -15.28 -4.93 16.28
C SER A 153 -15.12 -5.12 14.77
N PRO A 154 -16.10 -5.75 14.09
CA PRO A 154 -16.01 -6.06 12.66
C PRO A 154 -15.80 -4.82 11.77
N GLY A 155 -16.23 -3.65 12.22
CA GLY A 155 -16.02 -2.37 11.53
C GLY A 155 -14.55 -2.02 11.30
N LEU A 156 -13.61 -2.61 12.05
CA LEU A 156 -12.18 -2.42 11.83
C LEU A 156 -11.67 -3.10 10.55
N ALA A 157 -12.39 -4.10 10.02
CA ALA A 157 -11.98 -4.83 8.82
C ALA A 157 -11.85 -3.92 7.58
N ARG A 158 -12.61 -2.82 7.50
CA ARG A 158 -12.50 -1.85 6.40
C ARG A 158 -11.11 -1.22 6.26
N PHE A 159 -10.35 -1.16 7.35
CA PHE A 159 -8.99 -0.61 7.35
C PHE A 159 -7.94 -1.60 6.81
N ALA A 160 -8.34 -2.83 6.47
CA ALA A 160 -7.52 -3.75 5.69
C ALA A 160 -7.38 -3.31 4.20
N GLU A 161 -8.28 -2.46 3.72
CA GLU A 161 -8.22 -1.89 2.37
C GLU A 161 -7.20 -0.74 2.30
N MET A 162 -6.31 -0.75 1.30
CA MET A 162 -5.19 0.22 1.19
C MET A 162 -5.66 1.68 1.18
N LYS A 163 -6.76 1.99 0.49
CA LYS A 163 -7.38 3.32 0.47
C LYS A 163 -7.68 3.91 1.85
N ASN A 164 -7.92 3.06 2.84
CA ASN A 164 -8.29 3.47 4.20
C ASN A 164 -7.07 3.53 5.15
N GLN A 165 -5.85 3.29 4.67
CA GLN A 165 -4.64 3.18 5.51
C GLN A 165 -3.78 4.43 5.55
N SER A 166 -4.07 5.41 4.68
CA SER A 166 -3.26 6.62 4.53
C SER A 166 -3.43 7.57 5.73
N GLU A 167 -4.65 7.70 6.23
CA GLU A 167 -4.98 8.58 7.35
C GLU A 167 -4.91 7.84 8.69
N SER A 168 -4.42 8.53 9.72
CA SER A 168 -4.38 7.98 11.07
C SER A 168 -5.77 7.95 11.67
N VAL A 169 -6.12 6.81 12.27
CA VAL A 169 -7.39 6.61 12.99
C VAL A 169 -7.05 6.18 14.39
N LEU A 170 -7.73 6.71 15.40
CA LEU A 170 -7.56 6.29 16.78
C LEU A 170 -8.51 5.13 17.10
N VAL A 171 -8.08 4.24 17.99
CA VAL A 171 -8.88 3.11 18.46
C VAL A 171 -8.72 2.95 19.97
N ILE A 172 -9.81 2.59 20.64
CA ILE A 172 -9.76 2.21 22.05
C ILE A 172 -9.33 0.75 22.16
N THR A 173 -8.14 0.48 22.68
CA THR A 173 -7.59 -0.88 22.76
C THR A 173 -7.93 -1.60 24.05
N HIS A 174 -8.09 -0.83 25.12
CA HIS A 174 -8.39 -1.35 26.44
C HIS A 174 -9.17 -0.34 27.28
N ILE A 175 -9.99 -0.82 28.21
CA ILE A 175 -10.67 0.00 29.21
C ILE A 175 -10.36 -0.62 30.57
N PHE A 176 -9.74 0.15 31.46
CA PHE A 176 -9.38 -0.32 32.78
C PHE A 176 -10.63 -0.68 33.60
N PRO A 177 -10.65 -1.85 34.24
CA PRO A 177 -11.72 -2.22 35.17
C PRO A 177 -11.90 -1.15 36.25
N ASN A 178 -13.15 -0.93 36.66
CA ASN A 178 -13.55 0.04 37.70
C ASN A 178 -13.33 1.54 37.39
N SER A 179 -12.83 1.88 36.19
CA SER A 179 -12.74 3.27 35.71
C SER A 179 -14.12 3.92 35.54
N GLN A 180 -14.16 5.26 35.48
CA GLN A 180 -15.41 6.00 35.25
C GLN A 180 -16.05 5.59 33.92
N LEU A 181 -15.25 5.44 32.86
CA LEU A 181 -15.76 5.00 31.56
C LEU A 181 -16.32 3.57 31.63
N ALA A 182 -15.61 2.63 32.27
CA ALA A 182 -16.10 1.26 32.43
C ALA A 182 -17.46 1.19 33.14
N ARG A 183 -17.69 2.06 34.13
CA ARG A 183 -18.98 2.17 34.85
C ARG A 183 -20.08 2.74 33.96
N SER A 184 -19.75 3.71 33.11
CA SER A 184 -20.72 4.36 32.22
C SER A 184 -21.22 3.46 31.09
N ARG A 185 -20.43 2.46 30.66
CA ARG A 185 -20.74 1.52 29.56
C ARG A 185 -21.14 2.21 28.23
N THR A 186 -20.70 3.44 28.00
CA THR A 186 -21.06 4.24 26.82
C THR A 186 -20.19 3.94 25.61
N VAL A 187 -18.92 3.57 25.81
CA VAL A 187 -17.95 3.29 24.76
C VAL A 187 -17.26 1.95 25.01
N GLY A 188 -17.09 1.16 23.95
CA GLY A 188 -16.47 -0.17 23.99
C GLY A 188 -15.06 -0.21 23.41
N VAL A 189 -14.35 -1.31 23.63
CA VAL A 189 -13.07 -1.60 22.98
C VAL A 189 -13.29 -1.79 21.47
N GLY A 190 -12.39 -1.23 20.67
CA GLY A 190 -12.44 -1.25 19.21
C GLY A 190 -13.41 -0.26 18.58
N ALA A 191 -13.99 0.64 19.39
CA ALA A 191 -14.66 1.85 18.91
C ALA A 191 -13.66 2.86 18.33
#